data_AF-A0A8T3S282-F1
#
_entry.id   AF-A0A8T3S282-F1
#
_cell.length_a   1.000
_cell.length_b   1.000
_cell.length_c   1.000
_cell.angle_alpha   90.00
_cell.angle_beta   90.00
_cell.angle_gamma   90.00
#
_symmetry.space_group_name_H-M   'P 1'
#
loop_
_entity.id
_entity.type
_entity.pdbx_description
1 polymer ?
#
loop_
_entity_poly.entity_id
_entity_poly.type
_entity_poly.pdbx_seq_one_letter_code
_entity_poly.pdbx_strand_id
1 'polypeptide(L)' 'MRGLLLSGLILGLLVGCTNKDIYSSSEGARQQECQDVLTSPERELCLDAANKSYEQYKREQDEVRR' A
#
# COMPACT_ATOMS: atom_id res chain seq x y z
N MET A 1 -20.89 -22.85 -22.13
CA MET A 1 -20.64 -23.22 -20.72
C MET A 1 -19.14 -23.28 -20.39
N ARG A 2 -18.27 -23.89 -21.22
CA ARG A 2 -16.81 -23.98 -20.97
C ARG A 2 -16.09 -22.62 -20.85
N GLY A 3 -16.50 -21.62 -21.64
CA GLY A 3 -15.96 -20.26 -21.56
C GLY A 3 -16.40 -19.46 -20.31
N LEU A 4 -17.59 -19.75 -19.78
CA LEU A 4 -18.09 -19.14 -18.54
C LEU A 4 -17.33 -19.63 -17.30
N LEU A 5 -16.95 -20.92 -17.29
CA LEU A 5 -16.15 -21.50 -16.21
C LEU A 5 -14.72 -20.94 -16.19
N LEU A 6 -14.11 -20.77 -17.37
CA LEU A 6 -12.79 -20.11 -17.50
C LEU A 6 -12.83 -18.64 -17.11
N SER A 7 -13.88 -17.92 -17.50
CA SER A 7 -14.06 -16.51 -17.14
C SER A 7 -14.27 -16.33 -15.63
N GLY A 8 -15.09 -17.18 -15.00
CA GLY A 8 -15.30 -17.14 -13.54
C GLY A 8 -14.05 -17.48 -12.72
N LEU A 9 -13.19 -18.38 -13.22
CA LEU A 9 -11.94 -18.74 -12.56
C LEU A 9 -10.96 -17.56 -12.49
N ILE A 10 -10.82 -16.81 -13.60
CA ILE A 10 -9.92 -15.64 -13.68
C ILE A 10 -10.38 -14.52 -12.73
N LEU A 11 -11.69 -14.29 -12.63
CA LEU A 11 -12.27 -13.29 -11.71
C LEU A 11 -12.00 -13.64 -10.23
N GLY A 12 -11.94 -14.93 -9.87
CA GLY A 12 -11.62 -15.38 -8.51
C GLY A 12 -10.16 -15.12 -8.09
N LEU A 13 -9.22 -15.12 -9.04
CA LEU A 13 -7.79 -14.86 -8.77
C LEU A 13 -7.50 -13.39 -8.40
N LEU A 14 -8.35 -12.46 -8.83
CA LEU A 14 -8.19 -11.02 -8.53
C LEU A 14 -8.62 -10.63 -7.12
N VAL A 15 -9.33 -11.51 -6.39
CA VAL A 15 -9.82 -11.24 -5.02
C VAL A 15 -8.75 -11.54 -3.96
N GLY A 16 -7.57 -12.02 -4.37
CA GLY A 16 -6.50 -12.47 -3.47
C GLY A 16 -5.45 -11.42 -3.10
N CYS A 17 -5.52 -10.18 -3.61
CA CYS A 17 -4.56 -9.15 -3.22
C CYS A 17 -4.73 -8.81 -1.74
N THR A 18 -3.74 -9.13 -0.89
CA THR A 18 -3.80 -8.73 0.52
C THR A 18 -3.58 -7.22 0.63
N ASN A 19 -4.17 -6.60 1.65
CA ASN A 19 -3.91 -5.21 2.00
C ASN A 19 -2.41 -4.92 2.16
N LYS A 20 -1.63 -5.93 2.56
CA LYS A 20 -0.17 -5.85 2.62
C LYS A 20 0.45 -5.64 1.24
N ASP A 21 0.05 -6.43 0.24
CA ASP A 21 0.62 -6.37 -1.12
C ASP A 21 0.31 -5.03 -1.77
N ILE A 22 -0.94 -4.56 -1.63
CA ILE A 22 -1.38 -3.25 -2.13
C ILE A 22 -0.62 -2.12 -1.44
N TYR A 23 -0.42 -2.22 -0.12
CA TYR A 23 0.35 -1.22 0.61
C TYR A 23 1.82 -1.19 0.16
N SER A 24 2.47 -2.36 0.03
CA SER A 24 3.86 -2.42 -0.43
C SER A 24 4.03 -2.01 -1.89
N SER A 25 3.06 -2.28 -2.77
CA SER A 25 3.14 -1.86 -4.18
C SER A 25 3.03 -0.34 -4.36
N SER A 26 2.49 0.38 -3.38
CA SER A 26 2.35 1.85 -3.39
C SER A 26 3.49 2.59 -2.68
N GLU A 27 4.51 1.90 -2.17
CA GLU A 27 5.65 2.52 -1.47
C GLU A 27 6.39 3.56 -2.33
N GLY A 28 6.68 3.21 -3.60
CA GLY A 28 7.36 4.13 -4.52
C GLY A 28 6.56 5.39 -4.84
N ALA A 29 5.22 5.29 -4.91
CA ALA A 29 4.35 6.44 -5.10
C ALA A 29 4.41 7.38 -3.89
N ARG A 30 4.35 6.82 -2.67
CA ARG A 30 4.46 7.59 -1.41
C ARG A 30 5.80 8.30 -1.28
N GLN A 31 6.90 7.64 -1.68
CA GLN A 31 8.22 8.26 -1.72
C GLN A 31 8.31 9.37 -2.77
N GLN A 32 7.60 9.22 -3.90
CA GLN A 32 7.57 10.22 -4.96
C GLN A 32 6.86 11.50 -4.52
N GLU A 33 5.79 11.41 -3.73
CA GLU A 33 5.11 12.58 -3.15
C GLU A 33 6.07 13.44 -2.30
N CYS A 34 7.06 12.83 -1.65
CA CYS A 34 8.07 13.55 -0.89
C CYS A 34 9.06 14.35 -1.75
N GLN A 35 9.09 14.15 -3.07
CA GLN A 35 9.93 14.96 -3.97
C GLN A 35 9.41 16.38 -4.14
N ASP A 36 8.11 16.61 -3.90
CA ASP A 36 7.50 17.93 -3.98
C ASP A 36 7.75 18.78 -2.72
N VAL A 37 8.35 18.19 -1.68
CA VAL A 37 8.70 18.88 -0.43
C VAL A 37 9.99 19.69 -0.62
N LEU A 38 9.88 21.01 -0.43
CA LEU A 38 10.92 21.98 -0.79
C LEU A 38 12.12 22.00 0.17
N THR A 39 11.92 21.69 1.45
CA THR A 39 12.98 21.75 2.45
C THR A 39 13.53 20.36 2.76
N SER A 40 14.85 20.26 2.92
CA SER A 40 15.51 18.98 3.22
C SER A 40 14.99 18.33 4.52
N PRO A 41 14.82 19.06 5.64
CA PRO A 41 14.33 18.45 6.89
C PRO A 41 12.89 17.92 6.77
N GLU A 42 11.99 18.68 6.13
CA GLU A 42 10.61 18.22 5.93
C GLU A 42 10.55 17.05 4.95
N ARG A 43 11.42 17.04 3.94
CA ARG A 43 11.53 15.95 2.99
C ARG A 43 12.02 14.67 3.66
N GLU A 44 12.99 14.76 4.57
CA GLU A 44 13.45 13.61 5.37
C GLU A 44 12.34 13.04 6.25
N LEU A 45 11.58 13.91 6.93
CA LEU A 45 10.41 13.49 7.73
C LEU A 45 9.33 12.84 6.87
N CYS A 46 9.08 13.38 5.68
CA CYS A 46 8.16 12.79 4.72
C CYS A 46 8.62 11.39 4.30
N LEU A 47 9.90 11.23 3.96
CA LEU A 47 10.46 9.94 3.54
C LEU A 47 10.41 8.91 4.67
N ASP A 48 10.67 9.30 5.92
CA ASP A 48 10.53 8.41 7.08
C ASP A 48 9.08 7.90 7.21
N ALA A 49 8.10 8.80 7.09
CA ALA A 49 6.69 8.43 7.09
C ALA A 49 6.29 7.56 5.88
N ALA A 50 6.83 7.85 4.69
CA ALA A 50 6.59 7.08 3.46
C ALA A 50 7.20 5.67 3.53
N ASN A 51 8.33 5.50 4.22
CA ASN A 51 9.03 4.22 4.42
C ASN A 51 8.45 3.37 5.54
N LYS A 52 7.38 3.83 6.20
CA LYS A 52 6.72 3.07 7.27
C LYS A 52 6.24 1.72 6.76
N SER A 53 6.71 0.64 7.39
CA SER A 53 6.31 -0.73 7.05
C SER A 53 4.82 -0.96 7.28
N TYR A 54 4.23 -1.89 6.50
CA TYR A 54 2.81 -2.26 6.65
C TYR A 54 2.45 -2.70 8.07
N GLU A 55 3.34 -3.46 8.73
CA GLU A 55 3.10 -3.95 10.09
C GLU A 55 3.06 -2.81 11.11
N GLN A 56 3.92 -1.81 10.93
CA GLN A 56 3.91 -0.63 11.79
C GLN A 56 2.67 0.22 11.56
N TYR A 57 2.33 0.50 10.29
CA TYR A 57 1.08 1.18 9.93
C TYR A 57 -0.16 0.49 10.51
N LYS A 58 -0.23 -0.84 10.41
CA LYS A 58 -1.33 -1.64 10.94
C LYS A 58 -1.42 -1.54 12.47
N ARG A 59 -0.30 -1.63 13.19
CA ARG A 59 -0.28 -1.48 14.64
C ARG A 59 -0.80 -0.12 15.09
N GLU A 60 -0.33 0.96 14.46
CA GLU A 60 -0.78 2.32 14.77
C GLU A 60 -2.29 2.50 14.48
N GLN A 61 -2.78 1.95 13.37
CA GLN A 61 -4.22 1.92 13.05
C GLN A 61 -5.06 1.19 14.10
N ASP A 62 -4.57 0.04 14.58
CA ASP A 62 -5.25 -0.76 15.58
C ASP A 62 -5.25 -0.08 16.96
N GLU A 63 -4.20 0.69 17.29
CA GLU A 63 -4.13 1.52 18.49
C GLU A 63 -5.12 2.68 18.45
N VAL A 64 -5.23 3.39 17.32
CA VAL A 64 -6.20 4.49 17.14
C VAL A 64 -7.66 4.00 17.17
N ARG A 65 -7.90 2.75 16.76
CA ARG A 65 -9.25 2.16 16.74
C ARG A 65 -9.76 1.72 18.12
N ARG A 66 -8.88 1.55 19.11
CA ARG A 66 -9.27 1.15 20.48
C ARG A 66 -9.77 2.34 21.31
#